data_AF-A0A401TMM8-F1
#
_entry.id   AF-A0A401TMM8-F1
#
_cell.length_a   1.000
_cell.length_b   1.000
_cell.length_c   1.000
_cell.angle_alpha   90.00
_cell.angle_beta   90.00
_cell.angle_gamma   90.00
#
_symmetry.space_group_name_H-M   'P 1'
#
loop_
_entity.id
_entity.type
_entity.pdbx_description
1 polymer ?
#
loop_
_entity_poly.entity_id
_entity_poly.type
_entity_poly.pdbx_seq_one_letter_code
_entity_poly.pdbx_strand_id
1 'polypeptide(L)'
;VFGCPTTVANVETVAVSPTICRRGGEWFHSFGRERNSGTKLFNISGHVNNPCTVEEEMSIPLKELIERHAGGVTGGWDNLLAVIPGGSSTPLIPKSVCEDVMMDFDALIEAQTALGTAAVIVMDQSVCTPGGASVSLSWEGVEGALLCL
;
A
#
# COMPACT_ATOMS: atom_id res chain seq x y z
N VAL A 1 26.82 1.19 -9.57
CA VAL A 1 27.46 -0.08 -9.15
C VAL A 1 28.85 -0.14 -9.78
N PHE A 2 29.90 -0.49 -9.02
CA PHE A 2 31.32 -0.44 -9.47
C PHE A 2 31.79 0.92 -10.03
N GLY A 3 31.25 2.03 -9.50
CA GLY A 3 31.58 3.39 -9.99
C GLY A 3 30.98 3.75 -11.35
N CYS A 4 30.18 2.88 -11.97
CA CYS A 4 29.48 3.16 -13.22
C CYS A 4 28.10 3.78 -12.98
N PRO A 5 27.57 4.55 -13.97
CA PRO A 5 26.17 4.99 -13.97
C PRO A 5 25.23 3.80 -13.80
N THR A 6 24.33 3.87 -12.83
CA THR A 6 23.39 2.78 -12.54
C THR A 6 22.11 3.36 -11.98
N THR A 7 20.98 2.93 -12.54
CA THR A 7 19.64 3.23 -12.01
C THR A 7 19.13 2.01 -11.25
N VAL A 8 18.65 2.23 -10.04
CA VAL A 8 17.98 1.20 -9.23
C VAL A 8 16.48 1.43 -9.37
N ALA A 9 15.75 0.39 -9.77
CA ALA A 9 14.30 0.44 -9.94
C ALA A 9 13.66 -0.78 -9.30
N ASN A 10 12.43 -0.64 -8.81
CA ASN A 10 11.64 -1.76 -8.30
C ASN A 10 11.30 -2.73 -9.45
N VAL A 11 11.18 -4.02 -9.13
CA VAL A 11 10.84 -5.06 -10.10
C VAL A 11 9.52 -4.77 -10.80
N GLU A 12 8.49 -4.32 -10.09
CA GLU A 12 7.18 -3.98 -10.66
C GLU A 12 7.31 -2.89 -11.74
N THR A 13 8.05 -1.82 -11.46
CA THR A 13 8.30 -0.72 -12.41
C THR A 13 9.03 -1.21 -13.67
N VAL A 14 9.99 -2.11 -13.51
CA VAL A 14 10.72 -2.66 -14.67
C VAL A 14 9.85 -3.65 -15.44
N ALA A 15 9.09 -4.50 -14.75
CA ALA A 15 8.30 -5.57 -15.34
C ALA A 15 7.08 -5.05 -16.11
N VAL A 16 6.49 -3.92 -15.70
CA VAL A 16 5.36 -3.31 -16.42
C VAL A 16 5.81 -2.63 -17.72
N SER A 17 7.06 -2.16 -17.79
CA SER A 17 7.58 -1.37 -18.93
C SER A 17 7.38 -2.01 -20.31
N PRO A 18 7.60 -3.32 -20.54
CA PRO A 18 7.40 -3.91 -21.86
C PRO A 18 5.92 -3.95 -22.25
N THR A 19 5.00 -4.10 -21.29
CA THR A 19 3.56 -4.09 -21.54
C THR A 19 3.09 -2.69 -21.91
N ILE A 20 3.61 -1.65 -21.23
CA ILE A 20 3.35 -0.25 -21.58
C ILE A 20 3.86 0.05 -22.99
N CYS A 21 5.08 -0.36 -23.33
CA CYS A 21 5.63 -0.18 -24.68
C CYS A 21 4.78 -0.86 -25.77
N ARG A 22 4.20 -2.03 -25.48
CA ARG A 22 3.37 -2.78 -26.45
C ARG A 22 1.95 -2.25 -26.59
N ARG A 23 1.34 -1.79 -25.49
CA ARG A 23 -0.08 -1.34 -25.47
C ARG A 23 -0.23 0.18 -25.65
N GLY A 24 0.86 0.93 -25.49
CA GLY A 24 0.88 2.38 -25.58
C GLY A 24 0.83 3.05 -24.21
N GLY A 25 1.50 4.20 -24.09
CA GLY A 25 1.50 5.01 -22.86
C GLY A 25 0.11 5.55 -22.52
N GLU A 26 -0.68 5.92 -23.52
CA GLU A 26 -2.06 6.41 -23.33
C GLU A 26 -2.96 5.35 -22.68
N TRP A 27 -2.80 4.07 -23.04
CA TRP A 27 -3.53 2.97 -22.41
C TRP A 27 -3.16 2.82 -20.92
N PHE A 28 -1.88 2.94 -20.57
CA PHE A 28 -1.49 2.87 -19.16
C PHE A 28 -1.93 4.14 -18.40
N HIS A 29 -1.93 5.28 -19.08
CA HIS A 29 -2.37 6.57 -18.52
C HIS A 29 -3.89 6.65 -18.31
N SER A 30 -4.69 5.84 -19.01
CA SER A 30 -6.15 5.83 -18.86
C SER A 30 -6.67 5.23 -17.56
N PHE A 31 -5.78 4.62 -16.76
CA PHE A 31 -6.09 4.07 -15.45
C PHE A 31 -5.68 5.04 -14.35
N GLY A 32 -6.48 5.15 -13.29
CA GLY A 32 -6.21 5.98 -12.13
C GLY A 32 -6.43 7.47 -12.37
N ARG A 33 -6.17 8.28 -11.33
CA ARG A 33 -6.31 9.75 -11.41
C ARG A 33 -5.12 10.39 -12.10
N GLU A 34 -5.26 11.67 -12.43
CA GLU A 34 -4.16 12.49 -12.92
C GLU A 34 -2.95 12.39 -11.97
N ARG A 35 -1.75 12.26 -12.55
CA ARG A 35 -0.47 12.01 -11.86
C ARG A 35 -0.36 10.69 -11.08
N ASN A 36 -1.41 9.86 -11.07
CA ASN A 36 -1.47 8.59 -10.35
C ASN A 36 -1.90 7.46 -11.29
N SER A 37 -1.24 7.36 -12.45
CA SER A 37 -1.72 6.51 -13.51
C SER A 37 -1.20 5.08 -13.47
N GLY A 38 -2.05 4.16 -13.93
CA GLY A 38 -1.69 2.77 -14.18
C GLY A 38 -2.37 1.77 -13.27
N THR A 39 -1.83 0.56 -13.26
CA THR A 39 -2.20 -0.49 -12.31
C THR A 39 -1.13 -0.64 -11.25
N LYS A 40 -1.50 -1.22 -10.12
CA LYS A 40 -0.60 -1.49 -9.01
C LYS A 40 -0.89 -2.86 -8.41
N LEU A 41 0.17 -3.56 -8.04
CA LEU A 41 0.07 -4.74 -7.20
C LEU A 41 -0.14 -4.32 -5.75
N PHE A 42 -1.30 -4.70 -5.20
CA PHE A 42 -1.68 -4.52 -3.81
C PHE A 42 -1.47 -5.83 -3.05
N ASN A 43 -0.79 -5.76 -1.91
CA ASN A 43 -0.64 -6.90 -1.01
C ASN A 43 -1.51 -6.64 0.22
N ILE A 44 -2.65 -7.32 0.32
CA ILE A 44 -3.61 -7.14 1.42
C ILE A 44 -3.36 -8.23 2.46
N SER A 45 -3.01 -7.81 3.67
CA SER A 45 -2.56 -8.68 4.76
C SER A 45 -3.13 -8.24 6.11
N GLY A 46 -2.88 -9.01 7.17
CA GLY A 46 -3.39 -8.74 8.51
C GLY A 46 -4.79 -9.32 8.72
N HIS A 47 -5.67 -8.56 9.39
CA HIS A 47 -7.00 -9.00 9.82
C HIS A 47 -8.07 -8.85 8.73
N VAL A 48 -7.87 -9.56 7.63
CA VAL A 48 -8.85 -9.72 6.54
C VAL A 48 -9.24 -11.19 6.39
N ASN A 49 -10.41 -11.45 5.80
CA ASN A 49 -10.92 -12.81 5.65
C ASN A 49 -10.08 -13.64 4.66
N ASN A 50 -9.61 -13.02 3.58
CA ASN A 50 -8.81 -13.67 2.53
C ASN A 50 -7.58 -12.80 2.17
N PRO A 51 -6.48 -12.90 2.93
CA PRO A 51 -5.23 -12.21 2.58
C PRO A 51 -4.78 -12.61 1.18
N CYS A 52 -4.42 -11.63 0.35
CA CYS A 52 -4.08 -11.87 -1.05
C CYS A 52 -3.18 -10.78 -1.63
N THR A 53 -2.53 -11.13 -2.75
CA THR A 53 -1.91 -10.15 -3.65
C THR A 53 -2.79 -10.05 -4.89
N VAL A 54 -3.19 -8.83 -5.26
CA VAL A 54 -4.04 -8.57 -6.42
C VAL A 54 -3.49 -7.39 -7.21
N GLU A 55 -3.56 -7.47 -8.54
CA GLU A 55 -3.32 -6.32 -9.41
C GLU A 55 -4.64 -5.58 -9.60
N GLU A 56 -4.64 -4.28 -9.32
CA GLU A 56 -5.84 -3.46 -9.46
C GLU A 56 -5.50 -2.06 -9.97
N GLU A 57 -6.50 -1.34 -10.45
CA GLU A 57 -6.37 0.04 -10.87
C GLU A 57 -5.85 0.95 -9.75
N MET A 58 -4.92 1.85 -10.09
CA MET A 58 -4.55 2.94 -9.20
C MET A 58 -5.77 3.81 -8.86
N SER A 59 -5.73 4.46 -7.69
CA SER A 59 -6.84 5.29 -7.20
C SER A 59 -8.14 4.52 -6.94
N ILE A 60 -8.10 3.21 -6.70
CA ILE A 60 -9.24 2.48 -6.13
C ILE A 60 -9.50 2.93 -4.68
N PRO A 61 -10.76 3.08 -4.21
CA PRO A 61 -11.04 3.31 -2.79
C PRO A 61 -10.49 2.17 -1.91
N LEU A 62 -9.84 2.50 -0.79
CA LEU A 62 -9.25 1.49 0.11
C LEU A 62 -10.29 0.49 0.63
N LYS A 63 -11.47 0.99 0.98
CA LYS A 63 -12.60 0.15 1.41
C LYS A 63 -13.01 -0.84 0.32
N GLU A 64 -13.18 -0.35 -0.90
CA GLU A 64 -13.54 -1.19 -2.06
C GLU A 64 -12.47 -2.26 -2.32
N LEU A 65 -11.19 -1.90 -2.26
CA LEU A 65 -10.07 -2.82 -2.42
C LEU A 65 -10.14 -3.98 -1.40
N ILE A 66 -10.35 -3.68 -0.12
CA ILE A 66 -10.40 -4.68 0.96
C ILE A 66 -11.67 -5.53 0.85
N GLU A 67 -12.83 -4.91 0.68
CA GLU A 67 -14.11 -5.62 0.63
C GLU A 67 -14.22 -6.52 -0.60
N ARG A 68 -13.78 -6.03 -1.77
CA ARG A 68 -13.89 -6.77 -3.04
C ARG A 68 -12.88 -7.91 -3.14
N HIS A 69 -11.62 -7.67 -2.81
CA HIS A 69 -10.55 -8.63 -3.11
C HIS A 69 -10.12 -9.46 -1.92
N ALA A 70 -10.11 -8.89 -0.72
CA ALA A 70 -9.74 -9.60 0.49
C ALA A 70 -10.95 -10.18 1.26
N GLY A 71 -12.16 -10.01 0.72
CA GLY A 71 -13.40 -10.48 1.35
C GLY A 71 -13.76 -9.72 2.62
N GLY A 72 -13.26 -8.49 2.79
CA GLY A 72 -13.53 -7.63 3.93
C GLY A 72 -12.63 -7.88 5.15
N VAL A 73 -12.77 -6.98 6.12
CA VAL A 73 -12.13 -7.07 7.43
C VAL A 73 -12.73 -8.24 8.21
N THR A 74 -11.91 -8.96 8.98
CA THR A 74 -12.39 -10.01 9.88
C THR A 74 -13.42 -9.43 10.86
N GLY A 75 -14.63 -10.00 10.92
CA GLY A 75 -15.72 -9.45 11.75
C GLY A 75 -16.46 -8.26 11.14
N GLY A 76 -16.17 -7.90 9.89
CA GLY A 76 -16.83 -6.83 9.15
C GLY A 76 -16.13 -5.48 9.26
N TRP A 77 -16.49 -4.54 8.38
CA TRP A 77 -15.86 -3.21 8.32
C TRP A 77 -15.94 -2.44 9.64
N ASP A 78 -16.98 -2.66 10.43
CA ASP A 78 -17.12 -2.02 11.74
C ASP A 78 -16.10 -2.47 12.77
N ASN A 79 -15.51 -3.65 12.58
CA ASN A 79 -14.43 -4.16 13.40
C ASN A 79 -13.06 -3.58 13.02
N LEU A 80 -12.97 -2.70 12.01
CA LEU A 80 -11.71 -2.07 11.63
C LEU A 80 -11.23 -1.09 12.71
N LEU A 81 -9.95 -1.20 13.09
CA LEU A 81 -9.26 -0.25 13.97
C LEU A 81 -8.47 0.75 13.14
N ALA A 82 -7.55 0.26 12.32
CA ALA A 82 -6.64 1.06 11.51
C ALA A 82 -6.04 0.25 10.35
N VAL A 83 -5.45 0.96 9.39
CA VAL A 83 -4.75 0.36 8.25
C VAL A 83 -3.39 1.03 8.09
N ILE A 84 -2.35 0.25 7.80
CA ILE A 84 -1.10 0.75 7.23
C ILE A 84 -1.20 0.55 5.71
N PRO A 85 -1.33 1.62 4.91
CA PRO A 85 -1.70 1.49 3.50
C PRO A 85 -0.53 1.11 2.59
N GLY A 86 0.71 1.39 2.98
CA GLY A 86 1.87 1.35 2.08
C GLY A 86 3.08 0.58 2.57
N GLY A 87 2.88 -0.39 3.46
CA GLY A 87 3.95 -1.14 4.12
C GLY A 87 4.40 -0.51 5.44
N SER A 88 5.22 -1.24 6.20
CA SER A 88 5.60 -0.92 7.59
C SER A 88 6.17 0.49 7.80
N SER A 89 6.79 1.06 6.75
CA SER A 89 7.38 2.41 6.75
C SER A 89 6.37 3.55 6.60
N THR A 90 5.08 3.24 6.43
CA THR A 90 4.03 4.24 6.22
C THR A 90 3.20 4.45 7.49
N PRO A 91 2.84 5.70 7.83
CA PRO A 91 1.97 5.98 8.98
C PRO A 91 0.64 5.24 8.87
N LEU A 92 0.15 4.69 9.99
CA LEU A 92 -1.19 4.11 10.05
C LEU A 92 -2.25 5.20 9.91
N ILE A 93 -3.37 4.86 9.27
CA ILE A 93 -4.55 5.69 9.17
C ILE A 93 -5.71 5.07 9.95
N PRO A 94 -6.51 5.86 10.70
CA PRO A 94 -7.64 5.35 11.46
C PRO A 94 -8.81 4.99 10.53
N LYS A 95 -9.75 4.16 11.03
CA LYS A 95 -10.97 3.77 10.28
C LYS A 95 -11.69 4.96 9.62
N SER A 96 -11.80 6.11 10.31
CA SER A 96 -12.49 7.30 9.79
C SER A 96 -11.86 7.86 8.51
N VAL A 97 -10.56 7.70 8.32
CA VAL A 97 -9.85 8.08 7.09
C VAL A 97 -9.97 6.97 6.05
N CYS A 98 -9.93 5.71 6.49
CA CYS A 98 -10.02 4.55 5.60
C CYS A 98 -11.34 4.44 4.83
N GLU A 99 -12.41 5.10 5.29
CA GLU A 99 -13.74 5.07 4.67
C GLU A 99 -13.73 5.64 3.25
N ASP A 100 -13.04 6.76 3.06
CA ASP A 100 -13.11 7.57 1.83
C ASP A 100 -11.75 7.68 1.10
N VAL A 101 -10.66 7.19 1.72
CA VAL A 101 -9.32 7.36 1.14
C VAL A 101 -9.13 6.53 -0.13
N MET A 102 -8.52 7.16 -1.11
CA MET A 102 -8.14 6.54 -2.38
C MET A 102 -6.73 5.95 -2.29
N MET A 103 -6.52 4.78 -2.87
CA MET A 103 -5.22 4.12 -2.93
C MET A 103 -4.37 4.67 -4.07
N ASP A 104 -3.91 5.92 -3.90
CA ASP A 104 -2.94 6.57 -4.77
C ASP A 104 -1.93 7.43 -3.99
N PHE A 105 -0.90 7.95 -4.66
CA PHE A 105 0.19 8.65 -3.97
C PHE A 105 -0.28 9.98 -3.37
N ASP A 106 -1.02 10.78 -4.15
CA ASP A 106 -1.42 12.13 -3.72
C ASP A 106 -2.47 12.06 -2.58
N ALA A 107 -3.49 11.21 -2.70
CA ALA A 107 -4.55 11.09 -1.68
C ALA A 107 -4.01 10.57 -0.35
N LEU A 108 -3.04 9.64 -0.37
CA LEU A 108 -2.43 9.13 0.85
C LEU A 108 -1.49 10.15 1.50
N ILE A 109 -0.82 11.00 0.72
CA ILE A 109 -0.06 12.14 1.25
C ILE A 109 -1.00 13.16 1.92
N GLU A 110 -2.15 13.46 1.31
CA GLU A 110 -3.17 14.35 1.89
C GLU A 110 -3.74 13.77 3.20
N ALA A 111 -3.86 12.45 3.29
CA ALA A 111 -4.21 11.72 4.50
C ALA A 111 -3.06 11.58 5.53
N GLN A 112 -1.95 12.31 5.35
CA GLN A 112 -0.76 12.30 6.22
C GLN A 112 -0.08 10.92 6.34
N THR A 113 -0.15 10.12 5.28
CA THR A 113 0.53 8.83 5.14
C THR A 113 1.18 8.73 3.75
N ALA A 114 1.45 7.51 3.25
CA ALA A 114 2.01 7.29 1.93
C ALA A 114 1.58 5.94 1.34
N LEU A 115 1.57 5.85 0.00
CA LEU A 115 1.27 4.59 -0.71
C LEU A 115 2.38 3.55 -0.59
N GLY A 116 3.64 3.98 -0.48
CA GLY A 116 4.80 3.09 -0.35
C GLY A 116 4.79 1.95 -1.38
N THR A 117 4.87 0.70 -0.90
CA THR A 117 4.85 -0.50 -1.75
C THR A 117 3.43 -0.97 -2.12
N ALA A 118 2.40 -0.29 -1.62
CA ALA A 118 1.00 -0.72 -1.63
C ALA A 118 0.78 -2.06 -0.89
N ALA A 119 1.58 -2.30 0.17
CA ALA A 119 1.37 -3.38 1.12
C ALA A 119 0.39 -2.92 2.22
N VAL A 120 -0.88 -3.27 2.03
CA VAL A 120 -1.98 -2.92 2.92
C VAL A 120 -2.00 -3.90 4.11
N ILE A 121 -1.80 -3.38 5.31
CA ILE A 121 -1.86 -4.16 6.56
C ILE A 121 -3.08 -3.71 7.34
N VAL A 122 -4.07 -4.60 7.46
CA VAL A 122 -5.35 -4.34 8.12
C VAL A 122 -5.29 -4.76 9.59
N MET A 123 -5.72 -3.87 10.48
CA MET A 123 -5.80 -4.12 11.92
C MET A 123 -7.24 -3.96 12.39
N ASP A 124 -7.76 -4.99 13.04
CA ASP A 124 -9.10 -4.95 13.66
C ASP A 124 -9.03 -4.53 15.13
N GLN A 125 -10.19 -4.43 15.79
CA GLN A 125 -10.28 -4.03 17.21
C GLN A 125 -9.77 -5.10 18.19
N SER A 126 -9.49 -6.33 17.74
CA SER A 126 -8.92 -7.38 18.60
C SER A 126 -7.45 -7.11 18.93
N VAL A 127 -6.79 -6.23 18.18
CA VAL A 127 -5.44 -5.76 18.46
C VAL A 127 -5.45 -4.88 19.71
N CYS A 128 -4.98 -5.42 20.83
CA CYS A 128 -4.75 -4.68 22.06
C CYS A 128 -3.71 -3.57 21.80
N THR A 129 -4.12 -2.30 21.74
CA THR A 129 -3.22 -1.14 21.68
C THR A 129 -2.35 -1.13 22.94
N PRO A 130 -1.00 -1.28 22.84
CA PRO A 130 -0.09 -0.47 22.02
C PRO A 130 0.67 -1.23 20.91
N GLY A 131 0.22 -2.42 20.50
CA GLY A 131 0.98 -3.35 19.64
C GLY A 131 1.31 -2.87 18.22
N GLY A 132 0.37 -2.25 17.49
CA GLY A 132 0.55 -1.96 16.06
C GLY A 132 1.74 -1.04 15.73
N ALA A 133 1.87 0.09 16.44
CA ALA A 133 3.03 0.97 16.30
C ALA A 133 4.32 0.33 16.85
N SER A 134 4.21 -0.50 17.88
CA SER A 134 5.38 -1.20 18.45
C SER A 134 5.97 -2.23 17.48
N VAL A 135 5.16 -2.85 16.62
CA VAL A 135 5.65 -3.81 15.62
C VAL A 135 6.44 -3.11 14.52
N SER A 136 5.92 -2.02 13.94
CA SER A 136 6.68 -1.23 12.95
C SER A 136 8.00 -0.70 13.52
N LEU A 137 7.97 -0.11 14.73
CA LEU A 137 9.17 0.39 15.41
C LEU A 137 10.16 -0.73 15.78
N SER A 138 9.67 -1.91 16.14
CA SER A 138 10.54 -3.06 16.42
C SER A 138 11.25 -3.55 15.16
N TRP A 139 10.57 -3.53 14.01
CA TRP A 139 11.15 -3.95 12.74
C TRP A 139 12.21 -2.95 12.25
N GLU A 140 11.93 -1.66 12.33
CA GLU A 140 12.91 -0.60 12.04
C GLU A 140 14.12 -0.66 12.99
N GLY A 141 13.91 -1.01 14.26
CA GLY A 141 14.99 -1.20 15.24
C GLY A 141 15.87 -2.43 14.98
N VAL A 142 15.35 -3.48 14.33
CA VAL A 142 16.10 -4.69 13.97
C VAL A 142 16.84 -4.53 12.65
N GLU A 143 16.24 -3.85 11.66
CA GLU A 143 16.85 -3.66 10.33
C GLU A 143 17.61 -2.34 10.17
N GLY A 144 17.59 -1.47 11.18
CA GLY A 144 18.29 -0.19 11.18
C GLY A 144 19.78 -0.34 10.90
N ALA A 145 20.21 0.07 9.70
CA ALA A 145 21.63 0.16 9.38
C ALA A 145 22.27 1.21 10.30
N LEU A 146 23.22 0.78 11.14
CA LEU A 146 23.96 1.58 12.13
C LEU A 146 24.84 2.73 11.56
N LEU A 147 24.62 3.14 10.30
CA LEU A 147 25.48 4.07 9.57
C LEU A 147 25.24 5.56 9.87
N CYS A 148 24.22 5.90 10.68
CA CYS A 148 23.85 7.30 10.98
C CYS A 148 23.78 7.65 12.48
N LEU A 149 24.55 6.96 13.34
CA LEU A 149 24.85 7.40 14.71
C LEU A 149 26.22 8.09 14.76
#